data_AF-A0A1J5LSC5-F1
#
_entry.id   AF-A0A1J5LSC5-F1
#
_cell.length_a   1.000
_cell.length_b   1.000
_cell.length_c   1.000
_cell.angle_alpha   90.00
_cell.angle_beta   90.00
_cell.angle_gamma   90.00
#
_symmetry.space_group_name_H-M   'P 1'
#
loop_
_entity.id
_entity.type
_entity.pdbx_description
1 polymer ?
#
loop_
_entity_poly.entity_id
_entity_poly.type
_entity_poly.pdbx_seq_one_letter_code
_entity_poly.pdbx_strand_id
1 'polypeptide(L)'
;MTDRINQLLGFNKNPFSKFSAEEELEFHNEIFYRPKFYDTLLDDLKSGTSRFILGQRGHGKSSIIHKLKADLDKQDIFTVIIDRFDDISLTENKIELLNLVLVEYVSKLGIYLNKNKAEVKKLSKEDKEILCLLFKLFFKTLTHNEYVKIYDSVKKFKYKNSLTRFFNRFVPSAN
;
A
#
# COMPACT_ATOMS: atom_id res chain seq x y z
N MET A 1 -34.78 -14.01 15.54
CA MET A 1 -35.30 -15.02 14.59
C MET A 1 -34.25 -15.45 13.55
N THR A 2 -33.17 -14.70 13.36
CA THR A 2 -32.14 -14.91 12.33
C THR A 2 -31.11 -16.00 12.66
N ASP A 3 -30.80 -16.23 13.95
CA ASP A 3 -29.67 -17.09 14.35
C ASP A 3 -29.88 -18.58 14.05
N ARG A 4 -31.13 -19.07 14.11
CA ARG A 4 -31.44 -20.48 13.87
C ARG A 4 -31.32 -20.85 12.39
N ILE A 5 -31.70 -19.93 11.49
CA ILE A 5 -31.55 -20.12 10.04
C ILE A 5 -30.07 -20.07 9.66
N ASN A 6 -29.30 -19.16 10.25
CA ASN A 6 -27.86 -19.05 10.01
C ASN A 6 -27.11 -20.33 10.42
N GLN A 7 -27.45 -20.92 11.57
CA GLN A 7 -26.88 -22.19 12.00
C GLN A 7 -27.26 -23.37 11.09
N LEU A 8 -28.51 -23.43 10.61
CA LEU A 8 -28.97 -24.46 9.69
C LEU A 8 -28.29 -24.39 8.31
N LEU A 9 -27.93 -23.19 7.87
CA LEU A 9 -27.19 -22.95 6.63
C LEU A 9 -25.67 -23.12 6.79
N GLY A 10 -25.19 -23.43 8.01
CA GLY A 10 -23.77 -23.63 8.29
C GLY A 10 -22.96 -22.33 8.43
N PHE A 11 -23.61 -21.20 8.65
CA PHE A 11 -22.93 -19.93 8.85
C PHE A 11 -22.51 -19.75 10.32
N ASN A 12 -21.21 -19.57 10.54
CA ASN A 12 -20.64 -19.30 11.87
C ASN A 12 -20.90 -17.87 12.37
N LYS A 13 -21.25 -16.96 11.46
CA LYS A 13 -21.50 -15.53 11.71
C LYS A 13 -22.63 -15.06 10.78
N ASN A 14 -23.34 -13.99 11.14
CA ASN A 14 -24.40 -13.44 10.30
C ASN A 14 -23.83 -13.00 8.94
N PRO A 15 -24.22 -13.61 7.79
CA PRO A 15 -23.66 -13.28 6.48
C PRO A 15 -24.06 -11.90 5.97
N PHE A 16 -25.04 -11.24 6.63
CA PHE A 16 -25.51 -9.89 6.31
C PHE A 16 -25.05 -8.85 7.32
N SER A 17 -24.13 -9.19 8.23
CA SER A 17 -23.50 -8.19 9.09
C SER A 17 -22.76 -7.18 8.21
N LYS A 18 -23.11 -5.90 8.35
CA LYS A 18 -22.42 -4.83 7.62
C LYS A 18 -21.03 -4.67 8.23
N PHE A 19 -20.00 -4.77 7.40
CA PHE A 19 -18.65 -4.39 7.77
C PHE A 19 -18.46 -2.90 7.49
N SER A 20 -17.78 -2.20 8.39
CA SER A 20 -17.23 -0.88 8.06
C SER A 20 -16.11 -1.02 7.03
N ALA A 21 -15.81 0.04 6.28
CA ALA A 21 -14.75 0.03 5.27
C ALA A 21 -13.35 -0.30 5.87
N GLU A 22 -13.14 -0.02 7.15
CA GLU A 22 -11.91 -0.38 7.87
C GLU A 22 -11.88 -1.88 8.19
N GLU A 23 -12.99 -2.45 8.68
CA GLU A 23 -13.12 -3.89 8.93
C GLU A 23 -13.05 -4.72 7.63
N GLU A 24 -13.51 -4.17 6.50
CA GLU A 24 -13.40 -4.82 5.18
C GLU A 24 -11.94 -5.05 4.78
N LEU A 25 -11.01 -4.13 5.09
CA LEU A 25 -9.59 -4.30 4.77
C LEU A 25 -8.91 -5.39 5.59
N GLU A 26 -9.31 -5.55 6.86
CA GLU A 26 -8.82 -6.61 7.73
C GLU A 26 -9.39 -7.98 7.31
N PHE A 27 -10.70 -8.03 7.07
CA PHE A 27 -11.41 -9.23 6.61
C PHE A 27 -11.04 -9.61 5.17
N HIS A 28 -10.54 -8.66 4.37
CA HIS A 28 -10.12 -8.86 2.99
C HIS A 28 -9.20 -10.07 2.83
N ASN A 29 -8.20 -10.22 3.70
CA ASN A 29 -7.25 -11.32 3.62
C ASN A 29 -7.90 -12.69 3.93
N GLU A 30 -8.97 -12.71 4.71
CA GLU A 30 -9.68 -13.93 5.10
C GLU A 30 -10.58 -14.46 3.98
N ILE A 31 -11.16 -13.56 3.17
CA ILE A 31 -12.08 -13.90 2.07
C ILE A 31 -11.45 -13.86 0.69
N PHE A 32 -10.20 -13.39 0.58
CA PHE A 32 -9.54 -13.26 -0.71
C PHE A 32 -9.26 -14.63 -1.34
N TYR A 33 -10.01 -14.95 -2.39
CA TYR A 33 -9.71 -16.10 -3.23
C TYR A 33 -8.56 -15.76 -4.17
N ARG A 34 -7.41 -16.41 -3.98
CA ARG A 34 -6.20 -16.19 -4.77
C ARG A 34 -6.35 -16.80 -6.18
N PRO A 35 -6.39 -16.00 -7.25
CA PRO A 35 -6.46 -16.55 -8.60
C PRO A 35 -5.13 -17.22 -8.98
N LYS A 36 -5.19 -18.19 -9.92
CA LYS A 36 -4.01 -18.97 -10.35
C LYS A 36 -2.84 -18.11 -10.86
N PHE A 37 -3.14 -16.98 -11.51
CA PHE A 37 -2.14 -16.06 -12.06
C PHE A 37 -1.54 -15.11 -11.02
N TYR A 38 -1.99 -15.14 -9.77
CA TYR A 38 -1.58 -14.16 -8.76
C TYR A 38 -0.08 -14.20 -8.47
N ASP A 39 0.50 -15.39 -8.33
CA ASP A 39 1.93 -15.56 -8.06
C ASP A 39 2.78 -14.98 -9.20
N THR A 40 2.42 -15.32 -10.44
CA THR A 40 3.07 -14.78 -11.64
C THR A 40 3.01 -13.26 -11.68
N LEU A 41 1.85 -12.70 -11.36
CA LEU A 41 1.65 -11.26 -11.36
C LEU A 41 2.46 -10.58 -10.24
N LEU A 42 2.58 -11.20 -9.08
CA LEU A 42 3.42 -10.70 -7.98
C LEU A 42 4.89 -10.65 -8.38
N ASP A 43 5.41 -11.67 -9.07
CA ASP A 43 6.81 -11.72 -9.50
C ASP A 43 7.09 -10.81 -10.70
N ASP A 44 6.15 -10.70 -11.63
CA ASP A 44 6.23 -9.76 -12.76
C ASP A 44 6.37 -8.32 -12.25
N LEU A 45 5.59 -7.93 -11.24
CA LEU A 45 5.67 -6.59 -10.66
C LEU A 45 7.02 -6.33 -9.97
N LYS A 46 7.64 -7.35 -9.36
CA LYS A 46 9.00 -7.22 -8.78
C LYS A 46 10.07 -7.04 -9.85
N SER A 47 9.89 -7.70 -11.00
CA SER A 47 10.83 -7.59 -12.13
C SER A 47 10.75 -6.25 -12.87
N GLY A 48 9.78 -5.38 -12.53
CA GLY A 48 9.53 -4.13 -13.24
C GLY A 48 8.68 -4.29 -14.49
N THR A 49 8.00 -5.43 -14.64
CA THR A 49 7.18 -5.70 -15.82
C THR A 49 5.75 -5.19 -15.64
N SER A 50 5.25 -4.43 -16.60
CA SER A 50 3.86 -3.95 -16.62
C SER A 50 2.87 -5.06 -16.96
N ARG A 51 1.70 -5.05 -16.31
CA ARG A 51 0.61 -6.01 -16.52
C ARG A 51 -0.75 -5.30 -16.52
N PHE A 52 -1.67 -5.81 -17.33
CA PHE A 52 -3.06 -5.38 -17.34
C PHE A 52 -3.95 -6.45 -16.70
N ILE A 53 -4.82 -6.06 -15.78
CA ILE A 53 -5.82 -6.94 -15.18
C ILE A 53 -7.18 -6.61 -15.81
N LEU A 54 -7.64 -7.50 -16.69
CA LEU A 54 -8.93 -7.36 -17.37
C LEU A 54 -9.99 -8.23 -16.68
N GLY A 55 -11.23 -7.77 -16.67
CA GLY A 55 -12.36 -8.47 -16.07
C GLY A 55 -13.61 -7.61 -16.07
N GLN A 56 -14.79 -8.17 -15.81
CA GLN A 56 -16.02 -7.37 -15.74
C GLN A 56 -16.14 -6.67 -14.37
N ARG A 57 -17.16 -5.82 -14.20
CA ARG A 57 -17.45 -5.17 -12.92
C ARG A 57 -17.80 -6.24 -11.86
N GLY A 58 -17.28 -6.11 -10.65
CA GLY A 58 -17.54 -7.05 -9.55
C GLY A 58 -16.62 -8.28 -9.49
N HIS A 59 -15.68 -8.47 -10.43
CA HIS A 59 -14.76 -9.62 -10.45
C HIS A 59 -13.51 -9.46 -9.55
N GLY A 60 -13.56 -8.63 -8.51
CA GLY A 60 -12.47 -8.52 -7.54
C GLY A 60 -11.16 -7.90 -8.08
N LYS A 61 -11.20 -7.07 -9.12
CA LYS A 61 -9.99 -6.41 -9.65
C LYS A 61 -9.30 -5.52 -8.61
N SER A 62 -10.06 -4.65 -7.94
CA SER A 62 -9.54 -3.83 -6.85
C SER A 62 -9.03 -4.68 -5.69
N SER A 63 -9.74 -5.77 -5.37
CA SER A 63 -9.35 -6.75 -4.36
C SER A 63 -7.96 -7.32 -4.60
N ILE A 64 -7.66 -7.68 -5.86
CA ILE A 64 -6.34 -8.17 -6.28
C ILE A 64 -5.28 -7.07 -6.10
N ILE A 65 -5.54 -5.83 -6.54
CA ILE A 65 -4.61 -4.71 -6.43
C ILE A 65 -4.24 -4.42 -4.97
N HIS A 66 -5.23 -4.35 -4.07
CA HIS A 66 -4.97 -4.12 -2.64
C HIS A 66 -4.19 -5.27 -2.00
N LYS A 67 -4.49 -6.51 -2.40
CA LYS A 67 -3.78 -7.69 -1.91
C LYS A 67 -2.32 -7.72 -2.38
N LEU A 68 -2.07 -7.38 -3.64
CA LEU A 68 -0.71 -7.23 -4.18
C LEU A 68 0.07 -6.16 -3.43
N LYS A 69 -0.53 -4.98 -3.22
CA LYS A 69 0.08 -3.92 -2.41
C LYS A 69 0.46 -4.43 -1.03
N ALA A 70 -0.46 -5.09 -0.33
CA ALA A 70 -0.19 -5.61 1.01
C ALA A 70 0.96 -6.64 1.03
N ASP A 71 1.05 -7.52 0.03
CA ASP A 71 2.09 -8.54 -0.05
C ASP A 71 3.44 -7.99 -0.54
N LEU A 72 3.45 -6.93 -1.36
CA LEU A 72 4.66 -6.20 -1.76
C LEU A 72 5.19 -5.32 -0.63
N ASP A 73 4.31 -4.64 0.12
CA ASP A 73 4.67 -3.84 1.29
C ASP A 73 5.29 -4.72 2.40
N LYS A 74 4.90 -5.99 2.50
CA LYS A 74 5.53 -6.98 3.40
C LYS A 74 6.96 -7.33 2.98
N GLN A 75 7.27 -7.23 1.70
CA GLN A 75 8.59 -7.48 1.11
C GLN A 75 9.46 -6.21 1.06
N ASP A 76 9.05 -5.15 1.76
CA ASP A 76 9.74 -3.85 1.82
C ASP A 76 9.91 -3.18 0.44
N ILE A 77 9.01 -3.49 -0.50
CA ILE A 77 8.93 -2.83 -1.80
C ILE A 77 8.04 -1.59 -1.64
N PHE A 78 8.54 -0.42 -2.08
CA PHE A 78 7.75 0.81 -2.09
C PHE A 78 6.69 0.73 -3.20
N THR A 79 5.42 0.70 -2.80
CA THR A 79 4.30 0.64 -3.73
C THR A 79 3.43 1.89 -3.69
N VAL A 80 2.92 2.28 -4.85
CA VAL A 80 2.01 3.42 -5.02
C VAL A 80 0.77 2.96 -5.78
N ILE A 81 -0.40 3.17 -5.18
CA ILE A 81 -1.69 3.04 -5.88
C ILE A 81 -2.10 4.43 -6.36
N ILE A 82 -2.52 4.50 -7.62
CA ILE A 82 -3.15 5.66 -8.24
C ILE A 82 -4.56 5.23 -8.64
N ASP A 83 -5.56 5.77 -7.97
CA ASP A 83 -6.97 5.43 -8.11
C ASP A 83 -7.81 6.61 -8.64
N ARG A 84 -7.30 7.83 -8.52
CA ARG A 84 -7.92 9.05 -9.04
C ARG A 84 -7.22 9.49 -10.31
N PHE A 85 -7.96 9.41 -11.42
CA PHE A 85 -7.52 9.82 -12.75
C PHE A 85 -8.65 10.54 -13.51
N ASP A 86 -9.62 11.11 -12.76
CA ASP A 86 -10.80 11.77 -13.31
C ASP A 86 -10.45 13.00 -14.17
N ASP A 87 -9.35 13.67 -13.85
CA ASP A 87 -8.89 14.90 -14.52
C ASP A 87 -8.07 14.62 -15.80
N ILE A 88 -7.91 13.35 -16.20
CA ILE A 88 -7.11 12.96 -17.36
C ILE A 88 -7.98 12.92 -18.61
N SER A 89 -7.52 13.60 -19.67
CA SER A 89 -8.18 13.61 -20.96
C SER A 89 -8.37 12.20 -21.52
N LEU A 90 -9.44 11.98 -22.30
CA LEU A 90 -9.68 10.68 -22.94
C LEU A 90 -8.81 10.46 -24.19
N THR A 91 -8.34 11.55 -24.80
CA THR A 91 -7.54 11.56 -26.03
C THR A 91 -6.24 12.29 -25.80
N GLU A 92 -5.16 11.85 -26.46
CA GLU A 92 -3.82 12.49 -26.40
C GLU A 92 -3.25 12.69 -24.98
N ASN A 93 -3.65 11.83 -24.05
CA ASN A 93 -3.40 11.98 -22.62
C ASN A 93 -2.05 11.44 -22.11
N LYS A 94 -1.13 11.11 -23.02
CA LYS A 94 0.14 10.47 -22.67
C LYS A 94 0.96 11.30 -21.68
N ILE A 95 1.06 12.60 -21.93
CA ILE A 95 1.83 13.53 -21.09
C ILE A 95 1.12 13.74 -19.75
N GLU A 96 -0.20 13.91 -19.77
CA GLU A 96 -1.02 14.08 -18.56
C GLU A 96 -0.91 12.86 -17.63
N LEU A 97 -1.02 11.65 -18.19
CA LEU A 97 -0.90 10.42 -17.43
C LEU A 97 0.50 10.25 -16.83
N LEU A 98 1.55 10.55 -17.60
CA LEU A 98 2.93 10.51 -17.11
C LEU A 98 3.13 11.51 -15.95
N ASN A 99 2.61 12.72 -16.10
CA ASN A 99 2.68 13.75 -15.06
C ASN A 99 1.92 13.31 -13.80
N LEU A 100 0.72 12.72 -13.94
CA LEU A 100 -0.03 12.17 -12.82
C LEU A 100 0.78 11.11 -12.07
N VAL A 101 1.38 10.16 -12.79
CA VAL A 101 2.22 9.11 -12.20
C VAL A 101 3.41 9.72 -11.45
N LEU A 102 4.12 10.68 -12.05
CA LEU A 102 5.26 11.34 -11.42
C LEU A 102 4.86 12.11 -10.16
N VAL A 103 3.79 12.91 -10.24
CA VAL A 103 3.31 13.72 -9.11
C VAL A 103 2.89 12.83 -7.94
N GLU A 104 2.11 11.78 -8.20
CA GLU A 104 1.66 10.84 -7.17
C GLU A 104 2.82 10.05 -6.56
N TYR A 105 3.74 9.57 -7.40
CA TYR A 105 4.94 8.85 -6.96
C TYR A 105 5.82 9.73 -6.06
N VAL A 106 6.16 10.93 -6.53
CA VAL A 106 7.04 11.87 -5.82
C VAL A 106 6.40 12.35 -4.52
N SER A 107 5.10 12.64 -4.52
CA SER A 107 4.39 13.07 -3.31
C SER A 107 4.39 11.99 -2.23
N LYS A 108 4.08 10.74 -2.60
CA LYS A 108 4.11 9.60 -1.66
C LYS A 108 5.53 9.25 -1.22
N LEU A 109 6.51 9.36 -2.12
CA LEU A 109 7.92 9.16 -1.79
C LEU A 109 8.41 10.19 -0.76
N GLY A 110 8.05 11.46 -0.91
CA GLY A 110 8.42 12.52 0.04
C GLY A 110 7.88 12.23 1.44
N ILE A 111 6.62 11.80 1.54
CA ILE A 111 6.00 11.42 2.83
C ILE A 111 6.66 10.18 3.42
N TYR A 112 6.96 9.18 2.58
CA TYR A 112 7.69 7.99 3.00
C TYR A 112 9.07 8.32 3.57
N LEU A 113 9.85 9.16 2.89
CA LEU A 113 11.17 9.58 3.35
C LEU A 113 11.08 10.43 4.62
N ASN A 114 10.06 11.28 4.76
CA ASN A 114 9.86 12.05 5.99
C ASN A 114 9.54 11.14 7.19
N LYS A 115 8.75 10.08 6.98
CA LYS A 115 8.46 9.06 8.02
C LYS A 115 9.70 8.21 8.34
N ASN A 116 10.58 8.01 7.36
CA ASN A 116 11.76 7.15 7.43
C ASN A 116 13.07 7.95 7.32
N LYS A 117 13.25 8.98 8.16
CA LYS A 117 14.42 9.89 8.14
C LYS A 117 15.78 9.19 8.18
N ALA A 118 15.84 8.00 8.78
CA ALA A 118 17.07 7.23 8.84
C ALA A 118 17.53 6.72 7.46
N GLU A 119 16.62 6.44 6.53
CA GLU A 119 16.97 6.10 5.14
C GLU A 119 17.54 7.32 4.41
N VAL A 120 16.94 8.51 4.62
CA VAL A 120 17.44 9.77 4.05
C VAL A 120 18.87 10.08 4.50
N LYS A 121 19.22 9.74 5.75
CA LYS A 121 20.58 9.94 6.27
C LYS A 121 21.63 9.10 5.54
N LYS A 122 21.26 7.92 5.01
CA LYS A 122 22.16 7.02 4.28
C LYS A 122 22.48 7.50 2.86
N LEU A 123 21.66 8.39 2.30
CA LEU A 123 21.85 8.91 0.94
C LEU A 123 23.08 9.83 0.85
N SER A 124 23.76 9.76 -0.29
CA SER A 124 24.88 10.67 -0.59
C SER A 124 24.39 12.12 -0.72
N LYS A 125 25.33 13.07 -0.77
CA LYS A 125 24.99 14.48 -1.02
C LYS A 125 24.35 14.66 -2.40
N GLU A 126 24.91 14.00 -3.41
CA GLU A 126 24.42 14.03 -4.79
C GLU A 126 23.00 13.47 -4.90
N ASP A 127 22.72 12.32 -4.27
CA ASP A 127 21.37 11.73 -4.26
C ASP A 127 20.35 12.68 -3.61
N LYS A 128 20.75 13.40 -2.55
CA LYS A 128 19.88 14.38 -1.88
C LYS A 128 19.60 15.59 -2.77
N GLU A 129 20.58 16.04 -3.55
CA GLU A 129 20.40 17.14 -4.51
C GLU A 129 19.43 16.72 -5.63
N ILE A 130 19.60 15.51 -6.19
CA ILE A 130 18.69 14.95 -7.19
C ILE A 130 17.28 14.80 -6.64
N LEU A 131 17.12 14.28 -5.41
CA LEU A 131 15.82 14.19 -4.75
C LEU A 131 15.19 15.55 -4.50
N CYS A 132 15.98 16.54 -4.11
CA CYS A 132 15.50 17.91 -3.92
C CYS A 132 14.95 18.50 -5.22
N LEU A 133 15.67 18.29 -6.33
CA LEU A 133 15.19 18.68 -7.66
C LEU A 133 13.88 17.95 -8.02
N LEU A 134 13.82 16.65 -7.79
CA LEU A 134 12.63 15.84 -8.07
C LEU A 134 11.41 16.35 -7.28
N PHE A 135 11.58 16.63 -5.99
CA PHE A 135 10.50 17.21 -5.16
C PHE A 135 10.11 18.61 -5.63
N LYS A 136 11.08 19.45 -5.98
CA LYS A 136 10.79 20.81 -6.46
C LYS A 136 9.95 20.79 -7.74
N LEU A 137 10.14 19.81 -8.61
CA LEU A 137 9.44 19.71 -9.90
C LEU A 137 8.06 19.05 -9.79
N PHE A 138 7.90 18.03 -8.94
CA PHE A 138 6.71 17.16 -8.99
C PHE A 138 5.99 16.96 -7.65
N PHE A 139 6.48 17.53 -6.54
CA PHE A 139 5.79 17.38 -5.26
C PHE A 139 4.50 18.21 -5.24
N LYS A 140 3.37 17.55 -4.97
CA LYS A 140 2.07 18.22 -4.86
C LYS A 140 2.00 19.00 -3.55
N THR A 141 1.44 20.20 -3.59
CA THR A 141 1.04 20.91 -2.36
C THR A 141 -0.13 20.17 -1.72
N LEU A 142 0.07 19.68 -0.50
CA LEU A 142 -0.93 18.89 0.23
C LEU A 142 -1.55 19.75 1.33
N THR A 143 -2.86 19.60 1.51
CA THR A 143 -3.51 20.08 2.73
C THR A 143 -3.07 19.24 3.93
N HIS A 144 -3.22 19.78 5.15
CA HIS A 144 -2.84 19.04 6.36
C HIS A 144 -3.56 17.68 6.47
N ASN A 145 -4.85 17.63 6.15
CA ASN A 145 -5.65 16.40 6.22
C ASN A 145 -5.18 15.35 5.20
N GLU A 146 -4.84 15.75 3.98
CA GLU A 146 -4.30 14.84 2.97
C GLU A 146 -2.93 14.29 3.38
N TYR A 147 -2.08 15.16 3.93
CA TYR A 147 -0.78 14.76 4.44
C TYR A 147 -0.91 13.70 5.55
N VAL A 148 -1.78 13.92 6.54
CA VAL A 148 -2.00 12.97 7.65
C VAL A 148 -2.50 11.62 7.13
N LYS A 149 -3.50 11.61 6.25
CA LYS A 149 -4.03 10.37 5.65
C LYS A 149 -2.94 9.56 4.94
N ILE A 150 -2.12 10.20 4.10
CA ILE A 150 -1.05 9.51 3.41
C ILE A 150 0.03 9.07 4.41
N TYR A 151 0.40 9.93 5.35
CA TYR A 151 1.39 9.61 6.39
C TYR A 151 1.02 8.35 7.18
N ASP A 152 -0.25 8.22 7.59
CA ASP A 152 -0.72 7.06 8.35
C ASP A 152 -0.76 5.79 7.50
N SER A 153 -1.13 5.90 6.23
CA SER A 153 -1.15 4.77 5.28
C SER A 153 0.24 4.22 4.92
N VAL A 154 1.29 5.01 5.11
CA VAL A 154 2.66 4.66 4.72
C VAL A 154 3.37 3.83 5.81
N LYS A 155 3.99 2.72 5.45
CA LYS A 155 4.73 1.86 6.38
C LYS A 155 5.97 2.56 6.93
N LYS A 156 6.19 2.47 8.25
CA LYS A 156 7.46 2.84 8.88
C LYS A 156 8.40 1.64 8.84
N PHE A 157 9.64 1.83 8.39
CA PHE A 157 10.66 0.80 8.45
C PHE A 157 10.99 0.55 9.93
N LYS A 158 10.66 -0.66 10.43
CA LYS A 158 10.98 -1.06 11.80
C LYS A 158 12.45 -1.45 11.84
N TYR A 159 13.30 -0.56 12.34
CA TYR A 159 14.65 -0.92 12.73
C TYR A 159 14.57 -2.02 13.79
N LYS A 160 15.17 -3.18 13.51
CA LYS A 160 15.33 -4.26 14.49
C LYS A 160 16.29 -3.72 15.55
N ASN A 161 15.76 -3.19 16.66
CA ASN A 161 16.56 -2.65 17.74
C ASN A 161 17.49 -3.76 18.29
N SER A 162 18.76 -3.73 17.86
CA SER A 162 19.84 -4.52 18.45
C SER A 162 19.89 -4.31 19.97
N LEU A 163 19.62 -3.09 20.42
CA LEU A 163 19.55 -2.71 21.83
C LEU A 163 18.45 -3.45 22.61
N THR A 164 17.28 -3.70 22.03
CA THR A 164 16.21 -4.44 22.72
C THR A 164 16.54 -5.93 22.82
N ARG A 165 17.26 -6.49 21.83
CA ARG A 165 17.80 -7.86 21.94
C ARG A 165 18.93 -7.96 22.96
N PHE A 166 19.77 -6.94 23.05
CA PHE A 166 20.82 -6.85 24.05
C PHE A 166 20.20 -6.76 25.45
N PHE A 167 19.25 -5.84 25.68
CA PHE A 167 18.55 -5.73 26.95
C PHE A 167 17.74 -6.99 27.32
N ASN A 168 17.04 -7.63 26.37
CA ASN A 168 16.33 -8.90 26.63
C ASN A 168 17.27 -10.09 26.84
N ARG A 169 18.56 -9.97 26.49
CA ARG A 169 19.59 -10.98 26.81
C ARG A 169 20.18 -10.77 28.21
N PHE A 170 20.14 -9.53 28.72
CA PHE A 170 20.64 -9.18 30.05
C PHE A 170 19.58 -9.18 31.15
N VAL A 171 18.30 -9.07 30.79
CA VAL A 171 17.18 -9.26 31.73
C VAL A 171 16.63 -10.68 31.51
N PRO A 172 16.86 -11.63 32.42
CA PRO A 172 16.19 -12.93 32.37
C PRO A 172 14.68 -12.67 32.46
N SER A 173 13.87 -13.39 31.70
CA SER A 173 12.42 -13.37 31.94
C SER A 173 12.19 -13.81 33.38
N ALA A 174 11.62 -12.94 34.21
CA ALA A 174 11.10 -13.33 35.50
C ALA A 174 10.08 -14.45 35.26
N ASN A 175 10.27 -15.58 35.95
CA ASN A 175 9.30 -16.67 36.02
C ASN A 175 7.96 -16.17 36.57
#